data_AF-A0A1E3WF09-F1
#
_entry.id   AF-A0A1E3WF09-F1
#
_cell.length_a   1.000
_cell.length_b   1.000
_cell.length_c   1.000
_cell.angle_alpha   90.00
_cell.angle_beta   90.00
_cell.angle_gamma   90.00
#
_symmetry.space_group_name_H-M   'P 1'
#
loop_
_entity.id
_entity.type
_entity.pdbx_description
1 polymer ?
#
loop_
_entity_poly.entity_id
_entity_poly.type
_entity_poly.pdbx_seq_one_letter_code
_entity_poly.pdbx_strand_id
1 'polypeptide(L)'
;MTNTELAKFLDSFQCAEADYPFGPDALVYKVKGKMFAILARREGREYVTLKVKPEDGEVLTSQFNDITPGYHTNKRHWITVYYPGDVEDGMVEDLCERSYALVVKGLKKLERVALGFD
;
A
#
# COMPACT_ATOMS: atom_id res chain seq x y z
N MET A 1 14.86 3.39 -0.15
CA MET A 1 13.75 4.28 -0.51
C MET A 1 13.23 5.10 0.67
N THR A 2 12.58 6.23 0.37
CA THR A 2 11.85 7.11 1.29
C THR A 2 10.36 7.22 0.92
N ASN A 3 9.52 7.71 1.83
CA ASN A 3 8.11 8.03 1.56
C ASN A 3 7.95 9.04 0.41
N THR A 4 8.89 9.97 0.24
CA THR A 4 8.83 10.94 -0.86
C THR A 4 9.09 10.29 -2.21
N GLU A 5 10.03 9.35 -2.29
CA GLU A 5 10.30 8.58 -3.50
C GLU A 5 9.14 7.64 -3.82
N LEU A 6 8.63 6.91 -2.82
CA LEU A 6 7.51 6.00 -3.01
C LEU A 6 6.22 6.75 -3.37
N ALA A 7 5.99 7.93 -2.81
CA ALA A 7 4.88 8.79 -3.20
C ALA A 7 4.90 9.12 -4.70
N LYS A 8 6.07 9.53 -5.24
CA LYS A 8 6.21 9.79 -6.68
C LYS A 8 5.90 8.58 -7.54
N PHE A 9 6.28 7.38 -7.08
CA PHE A 9 5.92 6.14 -7.75
C PHE A 9 4.41 5.89 -7.73
N LEU A 10 3.77 6.03 -6.56
CA LEU A 10 2.32 5.86 -6.39
C LEU A 10 1.50 6.89 -7.18
N ASP A 11 2.00 8.12 -7.34
CA ASP A 11 1.38 9.17 -8.16
C ASP A 11 1.30 8.80 -9.65
N SER A 12 2.13 7.85 -10.11
CA SER A 12 2.07 7.36 -11.49
C SER A 12 0.89 6.40 -11.75
N PHE A 13 0.21 5.94 -10.70
CA PHE A 13 -0.85 4.96 -10.82
C PHE A 13 -2.14 5.63 -11.32
N GLN A 14 -2.82 4.97 -12.25
CA GLN A 14 -4.00 5.54 -12.90
C GLN A 14 -5.12 5.85 -11.90
N CYS A 15 -5.58 7.10 -11.88
CA CYS A 15 -6.60 7.58 -10.94
C CYS A 15 -6.25 7.34 -9.46
N ALA A 16 -4.96 7.30 -9.13
CA ALA A 16 -4.52 7.41 -7.75
C ALA A 16 -4.78 8.84 -7.24
N GLU A 17 -5.33 8.92 -6.03
CA GLU A 17 -5.59 10.17 -5.32
C GLU A 17 -5.02 10.02 -3.91
N ALA A 18 -4.30 11.03 -3.43
CA ALA A 18 -3.70 11.03 -2.11
C ALA A 18 -4.24 12.18 -1.25
N ASP A 19 -4.50 11.90 0.03
CA ASP A 19 -4.99 12.88 1.00
C ASP A 19 -4.68 12.42 2.44
N TYR A 20 -5.01 13.24 3.45
CA TYR A 20 -4.71 13.06 4.88
C TYR A 20 -5.98 12.83 5.72
N PRO A 21 -6.77 11.76 5.49
CA PRO A 21 -8.04 11.55 6.18
C PRO A 21 -7.89 11.22 7.67
N PHE A 22 -6.67 10.91 8.13
CA PHE A 22 -6.36 10.52 9.51
C PHE A 22 -5.44 11.52 10.21
N GLY A 23 -5.33 12.74 9.68
CA GLY A 23 -4.41 13.76 10.18
C GLY A 23 -3.14 13.89 9.31
N PRO A 24 -2.29 14.88 9.62
CA PRO A 24 -1.20 15.32 8.73
C PRO A 24 -0.05 14.32 8.57
N ASP A 25 0.02 13.30 9.42
CA ASP A 25 1.16 12.38 9.48
C ASP A 25 0.98 11.11 8.63
N ALA A 26 -0.21 10.91 8.05
CA ALA A 26 -0.54 9.72 7.28
C ALA A 26 -1.10 10.08 5.91
N LEU A 27 -0.28 9.98 4.87
CA LEU A 27 -0.67 10.19 3.48
C LEU A 27 -1.32 8.91 2.95
N VAL A 28 -2.60 8.98 2.60
CA VAL A 28 -3.41 7.83 2.20
C VAL A 28 -3.71 7.90 0.71
N TYR A 29 -3.26 6.87 0.00
CA TYR A 29 -3.55 6.68 -1.42
C TYR A 29 -4.81 5.85 -1.63
N LYS A 30 -5.66 6.33 -2.54
CA LYS A 30 -6.94 5.74 -2.92
C LYS A 30 -7.06 5.62 -4.44
N VAL A 31 -7.82 4.63 -4.89
CA VAL A 31 -8.31 4.53 -6.26
C VAL A 31 -9.83 4.43 -6.21
N LYS A 32 -10.51 5.34 -6.89
CA LYS A 32 -11.99 5.46 -6.85
C LYS A 32 -12.54 5.44 -5.40
N GLY A 33 -11.90 6.20 -4.51
CA GLY A 33 -12.27 6.31 -3.10
C GLY A 33 -11.94 5.09 -2.21
N LYS A 34 -11.26 4.05 -2.74
CA LYS A 34 -10.82 2.88 -1.97
C LYS A 34 -9.33 2.93 -1.69
N MET A 35 -8.94 2.86 -0.42
CA MET A 35 -7.53 2.91 -0.01
C MET A 35 -6.74 1.70 -0.51
N PHE A 36 -5.50 1.92 -0.94
CA PHE A 36 -4.55 0.87 -1.30
C PHE A 36 -3.14 1.08 -0.72
N ALA A 37 -2.75 2.29 -0.31
CA ALA A 37 -1.50 2.51 0.40
C ALA A 37 -1.64 3.60 1.47
N ILE A 38 -0.86 3.49 2.56
CA ILE A 38 -0.75 4.51 3.60
C ILE A 38 0.73 4.72 3.88
N LEU A 39 1.25 5.90 3.55
CA LEU A 39 2.62 6.31 3.87
C LEU A 39 2.62 7.09 5.18
N ALA A 40 3.49 6.71 6.10
CA ALA A 40 3.64 7.40 7.37
C ALA A 40 5.03 7.15 7.97
N ARG A 41 5.27 7.73 9.15
CA ARG A 41 6.50 7.55 9.92
C ARG A 41 6.19 7.12 11.34
N ARG A 42 7.00 6.24 11.91
CA ARG A 42 6.92 5.85 13.32
C ARG A 42 8.31 5.57 13.85
N GLU A 43 8.61 6.08 15.06
CA GLU A 43 9.87 5.81 15.76
C GLU A 43 11.11 6.11 14.88
N GLY A 44 11.03 7.18 14.08
CA GLY A 44 12.10 7.59 13.17
C GLY A 44 12.16 6.83 11.84
N ARG A 45 11.41 5.73 11.67
CA ARG A 45 11.38 4.91 10.45
C ARG A 45 10.16 5.22 9.58
N GLU A 46 10.36 5.21 8.27
CA GLU A 46 9.29 5.36 7.29
C GLU A 46 8.69 3.99 6.96
N TYR A 47 7.41 3.98 6.61
CA TYR A 47 6.73 2.75 6.24
C TYR A 47 5.57 3.01 5.29
N VAL A 48 5.19 1.94 4.59
CA VAL A 48 3.95 1.86 3.82
C VAL A 48 3.07 0.74 4.36
N THR A 49 1.77 0.99 4.54
CA THR A 49 0.78 -0.04 4.82
C THR A 49 -0.01 -0.36 3.56
N LEU A 50 -0.01 -1.64 3.15
CA LEU A 50 -0.49 -2.11 1.86
C LEU A 50 -1.50 -3.23 2.02
N LYS A 51 -2.45 -3.31 1.08
CA LYS A 51 -3.45 -4.37 1.04
C LYS A 51 -2.84 -5.62 0.43
N VAL A 52 -3.13 -6.77 1.03
CA VAL A 52 -2.67 -8.08 0.56
C VAL A 52 -3.80 -9.09 0.58
N LYS A 53 -3.61 -10.19 -0.16
CA LYS A 53 -4.43 -11.38 0.06
C LYS A 53 -4.06 -12.00 1.41
N PRO A 54 -5.02 -12.58 2.16
CA PRO A 54 -4.74 -13.18 3.45
C PRO A 54 -3.60 -14.21 3.43
N GLU A 55 -3.55 -15.06 2.40
CA GLU A 55 -2.53 -16.07 2.22
C GLU A 55 -1.12 -15.48 1.99
N ASP A 56 -1.03 -14.30 1.35
CA ASP A 56 0.24 -13.62 1.12
C ASP A 56 0.75 -12.93 2.40
N GLY A 57 -0.17 -12.40 3.21
CA GLY A 57 0.17 -11.63 4.42
C GLY A 57 0.98 -12.45 5.42
N GLU A 58 0.51 -13.67 5.73
CA GLU A 58 1.20 -14.57 6.67
C GLU A 58 2.61 -14.92 6.17
N VAL A 59 2.71 -15.30 4.89
CA VAL A 59 3.97 -15.67 4.25
C VAL A 59 4.97 -14.50 4.29
N LEU A 60 4.56 -13.30 3.89
CA LEU A 60 5.42 -12.11 3.88
C LEU A 60 5.91 -11.76 5.28
N THR A 61 5.02 -11.78 6.29
CA THR A 61 5.40 -11.48 7.68
C THR A 61 6.30 -12.54 8.32
N SER A 62 6.32 -13.76 7.77
CA SER A 62 7.22 -14.83 8.25
C SER A 62 8.62 -14.78 7.61
N GLN A 63 8.73 -14.17 6.42
CA GLN A 63 9.98 -14.13 5.64
C GLN A 63 10.83 -12.88 5.92
N PHE A 64 10.21 -11.77 6.27
CA PHE A 64 10.87 -10.47 6.42
C PHE A 64 10.63 -9.90 7.81
N ASN A 65 11.69 -9.41 8.46
CA ASN A 65 11.60 -8.78 9.77
C ASN A 65 10.94 -7.40 9.69
N ASP A 66 11.10 -6.70 8.57
CA ASP A 66 10.52 -5.37 8.36
C ASP A 66 9.14 -5.39 7.71
N ILE A 67 8.54 -6.58 7.52
CA ILE A 67 7.12 -6.73 7.19
C ILE A 67 6.36 -7.21 8.42
N THR A 68 5.39 -6.41 8.85
CA THR A 68 4.54 -6.70 10.01
C THR A 68 3.07 -6.74 9.62
N PRO A 69 2.19 -7.37 10.42
CA PRO A 69 0.76 -7.25 10.22
C PRO A 69 0.30 -5.79 10.29
N GLY A 70 -0.64 -5.42 9.44
CA GLY A 70 -1.03 -4.02 9.19
C GLY A 70 -1.28 -3.19 10.46
N TYR A 71 -0.55 -2.08 10.57
CA TYR A 71 -0.70 -1.09 11.63
C TYR A 71 -2.01 -0.32 11.47
N HIS A 72 -2.79 -0.18 12.57
CA HIS A 72 -4.15 0.40 12.61
C HIS A 72 -5.18 -0.13 11.59
N THR A 73 -4.88 -1.23 10.90
CA THR A 73 -5.71 -1.79 9.84
C THR A 73 -6.11 -3.24 10.16
N ASN A 74 -6.93 -3.84 9.30
CA ASN A 74 -7.29 -5.25 9.43
C ASN A 74 -6.08 -6.12 9.06
N LYS A 75 -5.41 -6.68 10.08
CA LYS A 75 -4.18 -7.49 9.97
C LYS A 75 -4.29 -8.72 9.06
N ARG A 76 -5.51 -9.18 8.76
CA ARG A 76 -5.74 -10.26 7.79
C ARG A 76 -5.56 -9.80 6.34
N HIS A 77 -5.77 -8.52 6.06
CA HIS A 77 -5.82 -7.98 4.69
C HIS A 77 -4.79 -6.90 4.43
N TRP A 78 -3.98 -6.55 5.42
CA TRP A 78 -3.02 -5.46 5.35
C TRP A 78 -1.73 -5.85 6.04
N ILE A 79 -0.62 -5.43 5.45
CA ILE A 79 0.73 -5.51 6.02
C ILE A 79 1.34 -4.12 6.08
N THR A 80 2.30 -3.92 6.97
CA THR A 80 3.11 -2.70 7.06
C THR A 80 4.55 -3.06 6.77
N VAL A 81 5.14 -2.41 5.78
CA VAL A 81 6.52 -2.59 5.33
C VAL A 81 7.33 -1.38 5.74
N TYR A 82 8.34 -1.58 6.59
CA TYR A 82 9.25 -0.52 7.03
C TYR A 82 10.45 -0.41 6.10
N TYR A 83 10.91 0.81 5.82
CA TYR A 83 12.15 1.06 5.08
C TYR A 83 12.93 2.27 5.65
N PRO A 84 14.27 2.26 5.54
CA PRO A 84 15.10 1.16 5.05
C PRO A 84 15.01 -0.07 5.97
N GLY A 85 15.21 -1.27 5.40
CA GLY A 85 14.97 -2.55 6.06
C GLY A 85 15.46 -3.75 5.24
N ASP A 86 15.01 -4.94 5.60
CA ASP A 86 15.32 -6.20 4.92
C ASP A 86 14.46 -6.50 3.68
N VAL A 87 13.64 -5.55 3.26
CA VAL A 87 12.86 -5.57 2.02
C VAL A 87 13.49 -4.61 1.01
N GLU A 88 13.89 -5.14 -0.15
CA GLU A 88 14.48 -4.33 -1.23
C GLU A 88 13.45 -3.37 -1.83
N ASP A 89 13.89 -2.18 -2.26
CA ASP A 89 13.01 -1.12 -2.76
C ASP A 89 12.09 -1.60 -3.89
N GLY A 90 12.61 -2.39 -4.84
CA GLY A 90 11.80 -2.97 -5.93
C GLY A 90 10.70 -3.91 -5.44
N MET A 91 10.94 -4.66 -4.36
CA MET A 91 9.89 -5.50 -3.76
C MET A 91 8.81 -4.64 -3.09
N VAL A 92 9.16 -3.49 -2.51
CA VAL A 92 8.17 -2.56 -1.95
C VAL A 92 7.30 -1.96 -3.06
N GLU A 93 7.88 -1.60 -4.21
CA GLU A 93 7.16 -1.15 -5.40
C GLU A 93 6.21 -2.25 -5.93
N ASP A 94 6.69 -3.49 -6.07
CA ASP A 94 5.88 -4.65 -6.48
C ASP A 94 4.68 -4.87 -5.52
N LEU A 95 4.89 -4.72 -4.22
CA LEU A 95 3.82 -4.84 -3.22
C LEU A 95 2.80 -3.70 -3.37
N CYS A 96 3.23 -2.48 -3.73
CA CYS A 96 2.33 -1.36 -4.02
C CYS A 96 1.45 -1.65 -5.24
N GLU A 97 2.05 -2.15 -6.33
CA GLU A 97 1.32 -2.55 -7.54
C GLU A 97 0.28 -3.64 -7.24
N ARG A 98 0.69 -4.67 -6.48
CA ARG A 98 -0.21 -5.76 -6.06
C ARG A 98 -1.37 -5.26 -5.20
N SER A 99 -1.10 -4.33 -4.28
CA SER A 99 -2.13 -3.71 -3.45
C SER A 99 -3.14 -2.93 -4.28
N TYR A 100 -2.66 -2.09 -5.21
CA TYR A 100 -3.50 -1.34 -6.14
C TYR A 100 -4.36 -2.28 -6.99
N ALA A 101 -3.75 -3.29 -7.63
CA ALA A 101 -4.46 -4.27 -8.46
C ALA A 101 -5.53 -5.04 -7.65
N LEU A 102 -5.24 -5.40 -6.40
CA LEU A 102 -6.20 -6.07 -5.52
C LEU A 102 -7.40 -5.18 -5.19
N VAL A 103 -7.18 -3.88 -4.99
CA VAL A 103 -8.26 -2.91 -4.75
C VAL A 103 -9.08 -2.68 -6.03
N VAL A 104 -8.43 -2.48 -7.18
CA VAL A 104 -9.08 -2.33 -8.50
C VAL A 104 -9.96 -3.53 -8.80
N LYS A 105 -9.49 -4.76 -8.58
CA LYS A 105 -10.27 -5.99 -8.78
C LYS A 105 -11.55 -6.02 -7.94
N GLY A 106 -11.55 -5.38 -6.77
CA GLY A 106 -12.70 -5.27 -5.87
C GLY A 106 -13.69 -4.15 -6.23
N LEU A 107 -13.39 -3.30 -7.20
CA LEU A 107 -14.28 -2.23 -7.65
C LEU A 107 -15.46 -2.78 -8.47
N LYS A 108 -16.52 -1.98 -8.61
CA LYS A 108 -17.65 -2.31 -9.48
C LYS A 108 -17.17 -2.39 -10.93
N LYS A 109 -17.82 -3.24 -11.75
CA LYS A 109 -17.44 -3.42 -13.16
C LYS A 109 -17.33 -2.08 -13.91
N LEU A 110 -18.29 -1.17 -13.73
CA LEU A 110 -18.27 0.16 -14.36
C LEU A 110 -17.03 0.99 -13.98
N GLU A 111 -16.60 0.90 -12.73
CA GLU A 111 -15.41 1.64 -12.24
C GLU A 111 -14.12 1.03 -12.81
N ARG A 112 -14.05 -0.30 -12.94
CA ARG A 112 -12.90 -0.98 -13.55
C ARG A 112 -12.78 -0.68 -15.04
N VAL A 113 -13.88 -0.72 -15.78
CA VAL A 113 -13.90 -0.39 -17.22
C VAL A 113 -13.45 1.06 -17.45
N ALA A 114 -13.88 1.99 -16.59
CA ALA A 114 -13.41 3.38 -16.64
C ALA A 114 -11.90 3.53 -16.34
N LEU A 115 -11.28 2.52 -15.72
CA LEU A 115 -9.84 2.43 -15.50
C LEU A 115 -9.12 1.62 -16.60
N GLY A 116 -9.81 1.12 -17.63
CA GLY A 116 -9.21 0.27 -18.66
C GLY A 116 -8.99 -1.19 -18.24
N PHE A 117 -9.67 -1.64 -17.17
CA PHE A 117 -9.68 -3.03 -16.72
C PHE A 117 -11.05 -3.67 -16.96
N ASP A 118 -11.11 -4.85 -17.59
CA ASP A 118 -12.36 -5.61 -17.81
C ASP A 118 -12.83 -6.40 -16.56
#